data_AF-A0A165X490-F1
#
_entry.id   AF-A0A165X490-F1
#
_cell.length_a   1.000
_cell.length_b   1.000
_cell.length_c   1.000
_cell.angle_alpha   90.00
_cell.angle_beta   90.00
_cell.angle_gamma   90.00
#
_symmetry.space_group_name_H-M   'P 1'
#
loop_
_entity.id
_entity.type
_entity.pdbx_description
1 polymer ?
#
loop_
_entity_poly.entity_id
_entity_poly.type
_entity_poly.pdbx_seq_one_letter_code
_entity_poly.pdbx_strand_id
1 'polypeptide(L)'
;MRISLYNKEAEFRTWLMEECKINPETITKDQNKKRFAQYVEDYNTATLPHEKYYDMSIYERRMALLRNGETLPYVDETYDANKDFEAHLKSHRKPTSEKDSFLSKEQLKELRRVQHERLEAGKLRSLGLEVPQSMGVRMDGNEFED
;
A
#
# COMPACT_ATOMS: atom_id res chain seq x y z
N MET A 1 -8.78 -2.15 -5.11
CA MET A 1 -8.21 -3.24 -4.28
C MET A 1 -9.27 -4.32 -4.17
N ARG A 2 -9.14 -5.47 -4.83
CA ARG A 2 -10.11 -6.57 -4.67
C ARG A 2 -9.81 -7.29 -3.36
N ILE A 3 -10.82 -7.48 -2.52
CA ILE A 3 -10.72 -8.32 -1.32
C ILE A 3 -10.39 -9.74 -1.78
N SER A 4 -9.26 -10.24 -1.30
CA SER A 4 -8.82 -11.60 -1.56
C SER A 4 -9.11 -12.45 -0.34
N LEU A 5 -9.52 -13.71 -0.55
CA LEU A 5 -9.78 -14.68 0.53
C LEU A 5 -8.62 -14.72 1.53
N TYR A 6 -7.38 -14.55 1.06
CA TYR A 6 -6.16 -14.55 1.86
C TYR A 6 -5.98 -13.33 2.77
N ASN A 7 -6.51 -12.15 2.38
CA ASN A 7 -6.33 -10.92 3.17
C ASN A 7 -7.37 -10.78 4.28
N LYS A 8 -8.51 -11.48 4.16
CA LYS A 8 -9.66 -11.38 5.08
C LYS A 8 -10.09 -12.74 5.63
N GLU A 9 -9.17 -13.71 5.65
CA GLU A 9 -9.47 -15.09 6.05
C GLU A 9 -9.85 -15.18 7.52
N ALA A 10 -9.16 -14.43 8.39
CA ALA A 10 -9.42 -14.44 9.83
C ALA A 10 -10.82 -13.89 10.14
N GLU A 11 -11.17 -12.74 9.54
CA GLU A 11 -12.47 -12.09 9.72
C GLU A 11 -13.61 -12.97 9.19
N PHE A 12 -13.41 -13.58 8.02
CA PHE A 12 -14.37 -14.47 7.42
C PHE A 12 -14.60 -15.75 8.25
N ARG A 13 -13.53 -16.33 8.84
CA ARG A 13 -13.66 -17.50 9.74
C ARG A 13 -14.42 -17.17 11.01
N THR A 14 -14.18 -16.00 11.61
CA THR A 14 -14.93 -15.55 12.79
C THR A 14 -16.40 -15.30 12.45
N TRP A 15 -16.70 -14.68 11.31
CA TRP A 15 -18.07 -14.49 10.82
C TRP A 15 -18.80 -15.83 10.59
N LEU A 16 -18.12 -16.82 10.00
CA LEU A 16 -18.67 -18.16 9.82
C LEU A 16 -19.03 -18.82 11.17
N MET A 17 -18.18 -18.65 12.18
CA MET A 17 -18.38 -19.25 13.50
C MET A 17 -19.51 -18.57 14.27
N GLU A 18 -19.59 -17.24 14.22
CA GLU A 18 -20.53 -16.48 15.04
C GLU A 18 -21.91 -16.29 14.39
N GLU A 19 -21.95 -15.77 13.16
CA GLU A 19 -23.20 -15.47 12.45
C GLU A 19 -23.79 -16.74 11.83
N CYS A 20 -22.95 -17.49 11.11
CA CYS A 20 -23.41 -18.70 10.45
C CYS A 20 -23.49 -19.91 11.38
N LYS A 21 -22.84 -19.88 12.56
CA LYS A 21 -22.71 -21.02 13.49
C LYS A 21 -22.18 -22.29 12.81
N ILE A 22 -21.35 -22.12 11.78
CA ILE A 22 -20.74 -23.22 11.02
C ILE A 22 -19.28 -23.31 11.43
N ASN A 23 -18.86 -24.52 11.80
CA ASN A 23 -17.45 -24.77 12.11
C ASN A 23 -16.63 -24.69 10.80
N PRO A 24 -15.58 -23.85 10.74
CA PRO A 24 -14.79 -23.65 9.52
C PRO A 24 -14.09 -24.95 9.06
N GLU A 25 -13.85 -25.90 9.96
CA GLU A 25 -13.25 -27.20 9.64
C GLU A 25 -14.25 -28.20 9.03
N THR A 26 -15.55 -27.90 9.07
CA THR A 26 -16.61 -28.82 8.58
C THR A 26 -17.16 -28.42 7.21
N ILE A 27 -16.75 -27.28 6.67
CA ILE A 27 -17.31 -26.72 5.42
C ILE A 27 -16.62 -27.29 4.18
N THR A 28 -17.40 -27.75 3.21
CA THR A 28 -16.87 -28.15 1.89
C THR A 28 -16.38 -26.93 1.11
N LYS A 29 -15.36 -27.10 0.25
CA LYS A 29 -14.79 -26.01 -0.57
C LYS A 29 -15.83 -25.21 -1.36
N ASP A 30 -16.88 -25.85 -1.87
CA ASP A 30 -17.93 -25.16 -2.64
C ASP A 30 -18.86 -24.33 -1.76
N GLN A 31 -19.21 -24.83 -0.59
CA GLN A 31 -19.99 -24.08 0.40
C GLN A 31 -19.18 -22.89 0.90
N ASN A 32 -17.87 -23.08 1.10
CA ASN A 32 -16.98 -22.01 1.51
C ASN A 32 -16.96 -20.84 0.51
N LYS A 33 -16.88 -21.14 -0.79
CA LYS A 33 -16.93 -20.11 -1.84
C LYS A 33 -18.26 -19.36 -1.87
N LYS A 34 -19.40 -20.05 -1.67
CA LYS A 34 -20.73 -19.42 -1.62
C LYS A 34 -20.85 -18.49 -0.43
N ARG A 35 -20.40 -18.93 0.75
CA ARG A 35 -20.40 -18.11 1.96
C ARG A 35 -19.44 -16.93 1.86
N PHE A 36 -18.28 -17.13 1.23
CA PHE A 36 -17.35 -16.05 0.98
C PHE A 36 -17.91 -15.00 0.02
N ALA A 37 -18.65 -15.41 -1.02
CA ALA A 37 -19.30 -14.47 -1.92
C ALA A 37 -20.33 -13.60 -1.17
N GLN A 38 -21.15 -14.21 -0.31
CA GLN A 38 -22.09 -13.49 0.54
C GLN A 38 -21.38 -12.54 1.52
N TYR A 39 -20.33 -13.01 2.19
CA TYR A 39 -19.51 -12.18 3.07
C TYR A 39 -18.88 -10.98 2.35
N VAL A 40 -18.37 -11.19 1.13
CA VAL A 40 -17.80 -10.10 0.32
C VAL A 40 -18.87 -9.12 -0.11
N GLU A 41 -20.08 -9.58 -0.44
CA GLU A 41 -21.23 -8.72 -0.71
C GLU A 41 -21.54 -7.86 0.51
N ASP A 42 -21.77 -8.49 1.67
CA ASP A 42 -22.10 -7.80 2.93
C ASP A 42 -20.99 -6.84 3.39
N TYR A 43 -19.73 -7.20 3.16
CA TYR A 43 -18.59 -6.33 3.41
C TYR A 43 -18.61 -5.10 2.50
N ASN A 44 -18.86 -5.28 1.20
CA ASN A 44 -18.89 -4.17 0.24
C ASN A 44 -20.12 -3.27 0.44
N THR A 45 -21.25 -3.80 0.90
CA THR A 45 -22.48 -3.06 1.18
C THR A 45 -22.57 -2.51 2.60
N ALA A 46 -21.51 -2.69 3.41
CA ALA A 46 -21.46 -2.26 4.80
C ALA A 46 -22.65 -2.79 5.65
N THR A 47 -23.11 -4.02 5.39
CA THR A 47 -24.28 -4.64 6.03
C THR A 47 -23.93 -5.73 7.05
N LEU A 48 -22.66 -5.89 7.40
CA LEU A 48 -22.25 -6.86 8.42
C LEU A 48 -22.71 -6.40 9.81
N PRO A 49 -23.14 -7.33 10.70
CA PRO A 49 -23.76 -6.96 11.97
C PRO A 49 -22.85 -6.25 12.97
N HIS A 50 -21.52 -6.42 12.86
CA HIS A 50 -20.57 -5.89 13.83
C HIS A 50 -19.28 -5.43 13.16
N GLU A 51 -18.70 -4.34 13.68
CA GLU A 51 -17.51 -3.68 13.11
C GLU A 51 -16.28 -4.61 13.03
N LYS A 52 -16.16 -5.53 14.00
CA LYS A 52 -15.09 -6.55 14.04
C LYS A 52 -14.93 -7.35 12.75
N TYR A 53 -16.00 -7.54 11.98
CA TYR A 53 -15.93 -8.28 10.72
C TYR A 53 -15.30 -7.46 9.59
N TYR A 54 -15.20 -6.13 9.74
CA TYR A 54 -14.47 -5.29 8.80
C TYR A 54 -12.96 -5.29 9.08
N ASP A 55 -12.57 -5.19 10.35
CA ASP A 55 -11.18 -5.26 10.78
C ASP A 55 -11.04 -5.86 12.19
N MET A 56 -10.75 -7.16 12.24
CA MET A 56 -10.52 -7.87 13.50
C MET A 56 -9.28 -7.34 14.23
N SER A 57 -8.26 -6.85 13.52
CA SER A 57 -7.00 -6.42 14.15
C SER A 57 -7.17 -5.14 14.95
N ILE A 58 -7.97 -4.20 14.43
CA ILE A 58 -8.33 -2.97 15.13
C ILE A 58 -9.20 -3.31 16.35
N TYR A 59 -10.17 -4.20 16.16
CA TYR A 59 -11.06 -4.63 17.24
C TYR A 59 -10.31 -5.32 18.38
N GLU A 60 -9.43 -6.28 18.07
CA GLU A 60 -8.61 -6.99 19.07
C GLU A 60 -7.66 -6.04 19.79
N ARG A 61 -7.03 -5.10 19.07
CA ARG A 61 -6.18 -4.08 19.70
C ARG A 61 -6.98 -3.22 20.67
N ARG A 62 -8.19 -2.78 20.27
CA ARG A 62 -9.09 -2.02 21.13
C ARG A 62 -9.48 -2.82 22.38
N MET A 63 -9.86 -4.09 22.22
CA MET A 63 -10.22 -4.96 23.35
C MET A 63 -9.02 -5.25 24.26
N ALA A 64 -7.82 -5.42 23.69
CA ALA A 64 -6.59 -5.63 24.46
C ALA A 64 -6.22 -4.39 25.29
N LEU A 65 -6.34 -3.18 24.73
CA LEU A 65 -6.14 -1.93 25.45
C LEU A 65 -7.13 -1.77 26.60
N LEU A 66 -8.42 -2.05 26.34
CA LEU A 66 -9.47 -2.01 27.36
C LEU A 66 -9.21 -3.02 28.48
N ARG A 67 -8.78 -4.25 28.14
CA ARG A 67 -8.44 -5.28 29.12
C ARG A 67 -7.21 -4.92 29.95
N ASN A 68 -6.24 -4.22 29.35
CA ASN A 68 -5.05 -3.74 30.04
C ASN A 68 -5.31 -2.50 30.92
N GLY A 69 -6.55 -1.99 30.95
CA GLY A 69 -6.94 -0.83 31.75
C GLY A 69 -6.45 0.50 31.20
N GLU A 70 -5.99 0.53 29.95
CA GLU A 70 -5.54 1.75 29.28
C GLU A 70 -6.72 2.47 28.62
N THR A 71 -6.71 3.80 28.64
CA THR A 71 -7.77 4.58 28.00
C THR A 71 -7.75 4.36 26.51
N LEU A 72 -8.89 3.96 25.93
CA LEU A 72 -9.00 3.79 24.49
C LEU A 72 -8.65 5.11 23.80
N PRO A 73 -7.71 5.12 22.84
CA PRO A 73 -7.54 6.29 21.99
C PRO A 73 -8.87 6.53 21.29
N TYR A 74 -9.40 7.75 21.43
CA TYR A 74 -10.58 8.17 20.69
C TYR A 74 -10.27 8.02 19.20
N VAL A 75 -10.85 6.98 18.59
CA VAL A 75 -10.80 6.80 17.15
C VAL A 75 -11.86 7.74 16.63
N ASP A 76 -11.45 8.93 16.19
CA ASP A 76 -12.35 9.81 15.48
C ASP A 76 -12.73 9.05 14.20
N GLU A 77 -13.97 8.58 14.12
CA GLU A 77 -14.54 7.92 12.93
C GLU A 77 -14.68 8.90 11.75
N THR A 78 -14.15 10.12 11.89
CA THR A 78 -14.13 11.10 10.82
C THR A 78 -13.17 10.65 9.73
N TYR A 79 -13.70 10.66 8.50
CA TYR A 79 -12.95 10.36 7.31
C TYR A 79 -11.89 11.45 7.06
N ASP A 80 -10.61 11.11 7.18
CA ASP A 80 -9.49 11.99 6.82
C ASP A 80 -9.03 11.73 5.37
N ALA A 81 -9.48 12.60 4.46
CA ALA A 81 -9.16 12.52 3.04
C ALA A 81 -7.65 12.59 2.74
N ASN A 82 -6.85 13.24 3.60
CA ASN A 82 -5.42 13.38 3.36
C ASN A 82 -4.69 12.05 3.54
N LYS A 83 -5.11 11.27 4.55
CA LYS A 83 -4.55 9.95 4.85
C LYS A 83 -4.84 8.97 3.73
N ASP A 84 -6.03 9.04 3.14
CA ASP A 84 -6.42 8.25 1.97
C ASP A 84 -5.57 8.61 0.74
N PHE A 85 -5.36 9.90 0.49
CA PHE A 85 -4.52 10.36 -0.62
C PHE A 85 -3.06 9.87 -0.46
N GLU A 86 -2.51 9.93 0.75
CA GLU A 86 -1.17 9.45 1.05
C GLU A 86 -1.05 7.93 0.87
N ALA A 87 -2.05 7.16 1.32
CA ALA A 87 -2.10 5.71 1.13
C ALA A 87 -2.16 5.34 -0.37
N HIS A 88 -2.96 6.06 -1.15
CA HIS A 88 -3.01 5.89 -2.60
C HIS A 88 -1.65 6.17 -3.24
N LEU A 89 -0.98 7.27 -2.86
CA LEU A 89 0.34 7.61 -3.36
C LEU A 89 1.38 6.53 -3.03
N LYS A 90 1.35 5.99 -1.81
CA LYS A 90 2.24 4.90 -1.38
C LYS A 90 2.03 3.63 -2.19
N SER A 91 0.78 3.30 -2.56
CA SER A 91 0.48 2.10 -3.37
C SER A 91 1.09 2.16 -4.78
N HIS A 92 1.22 3.36 -5.34
CA HIS A 92 1.85 3.58 -6.66
C HIS A 92 3.36 3.74 -6.59
N ARG A 93 3.92 3.95 -5.39
CA ARG A 93 5.36 4.06 -5.21
C ARG A 93 5.97 2.66 -5.38
N LYS A 94 6.50 2.37 -6.57
CA LYS A 94 7.29 1.16 -6.80
C LYS A 94 8.42 1.09 -5.77
N PRO A 95 8.58 -0.02 -5.03
CA PRO A 95 9.73 -0.18 -4.17
C PRO A 95 10.96 -0.10 -5.07
N THR A 96 11.84 0.86 -4.78
CA THR A 96 13.15 0.94 -5.41
C THR A 96 13.92 -0.28 -4.94
N SER A 97 13.83 -1.38 -5.68
CA SER A 97 14.72 -2.51 -5.52
C SER A 97 16.13 -1.97 -5.67
N GLU A 98 16.90 -2.04 -4.59
CA GLU A 98 18.33 -1.77 -4.61
C GLU A 98 18.96 -2.82 -5.52
N LYS A 99 19.10 -2.48 -6.80
CA LYS A 99 19.96 -3.24 -7.70
C LYS A 99 21.37 -2.98 -7.21
N ASP A 100 22.11 -4.03 -6.88
CA ASP A 100 23.55 -3.95 -6.61
C ASP A 100 24.20 -3.22 -7.80
N SER A 101 24.53 -1.96 -7.58
CA SER A 101 25.09 -1.10 -8.60
C SER A 101 26.59 -1.16 -8.45
N PHE A 102 27.29 -1.62 -9.48
CA PHE A 102 28.76 -1.68 -9.53
C PHE A 102 29.44 -0.31 -9.56
N LEU A 103 28.69 0.78 -9.34
CA LEU A 103 29.15 2.17 -9.42
C LEU A 103 29.60 2.66 -8.05
N SER A 104 30.71 3.40 -8.03
CA SER A 104 31.20 4.03 -6.81
C SER A 104 30.19 5.06 -6.28
N LYS A 105 30.25 5.35 -4.97
CA LYS A 105 29.37 6.32 -4.31
C LYS A 105 29.40 7.70 -4.99
N GLU A 106 30.54 8.09 -5.54
CA GLU A 106 30.73 9.36 -6.24
C GLU A 106 30.04 9.36 -7.61
N GLN A 107 30.21 8.29 -8.39
CA GLN A 107 29.54 8.11 -9.68
C GLN A 107 28.01 8.05 -9.51
N LEU A 108 27.52 7.45 -8.42
CA LEU A 108 26.09 7.42 -8.10
C LEU A 108 25.53 8.83 -7.79
N LYS A 109 26.31 9.66 -7.10
CA LYS A 109 25.92 11.03 -6.75
C LYS A 109 25.87 11.92 -7.99
N GLU A 110 26.83 11.76 -8.88
CA GLU A 110 26.87 12.45 -10.17
C GLU A 110 25.71 12.02 -11.08
N LEU A 111 25.42 10.72 -11.16
CA LEU A 111 24.25 10.20 -11.85
C LEU A 111 22.95 10.80 -11.32
N ARG A 112 22.80 10.89 -10.00
CA ARG A 112 21.62 11.50 -9.37
C ARG A 112 21.51 12.99 -9.72
N ARG A 113 22.64 13.72 -9.73
CA ARG A 113 22.67 15.14 -10.13
C ARG A 113 22.24 15.32 -11.58
N VAL A 114 22.81 14.54 -12.49
CA VAL A 114 22.48 14.62 -13.93
C VAL A 114 21.02 14.24 -14.19
N GLN A 115 20.48 13.23 -13.48
CA GLN A 115 19.05 12.92 -13.57
C GLN A 115 18.16 14.08 -13.13
N HIS A 116 18.54 14.79 -12.06
CA HIS A 116 17.81 15.96 -11.58
C HIS A 116 17.83 17.08 -12.63
N GLU A 117 19.02 17.41 -13.15
CA GLU A 117 19.18 18.40 -14.21
C GLU A 117 18.38 18.03 -15.48
N ARG A 118 18.28 16.74 -15.83
CA ARG A 118 17.43 16.27 -16.94
C ARG A 118 15.93 16.45 -16.69
N LEU A 119 15.47 16.22 -15.46
CA LEU A 119 14.07 16.42 -15.09
C LEU A 119 13.71 17.91 -15.13
N GLU A 120 14.60 18.76 -14.62
CA GLU A 120 14.44 20.22 -14.67
C GLU A 120 14.47 20.72 -16.11
N ALA A 121 15.43 20.27 -16.92
CA ALA A 121 15.49 20.54 -18.35
C ALA A 121 14.21 20.10 -19.08
N GLY A 122 13.67 18.92 -18.76
CA GLY A 122 12.41 18.43 -19.31
C GLY A 122 11.23 19.32 -18.94
N LYS A 123 11.18 19.75 -17.67
CA LYS A 123 10.15 20.66 -17.15
C LYS A 123 10.25 22.03 -17.81
N LEU A 124 11.45 22.59 -17.97
CA LEU A 124 11.70 23.86 -18.63
C LEU A 124 11.33 23.82 -20.13
N ARG A 125 11.69 22.74 -20.84
CA ARG A 125 11.24 22.52 -22.23
C ARG A 125 9.72 22.42 -22.34
N SER A 126 9.08 21.71 -21.40
CA SER A 126 7.61 21.63 -21.36
C SER A 126 6.94 22.98 -21.06
N LEU A 127 7.64 23.88 -20.36
CA LEU A 127 7.22 25.25 -20.08
C LEU A 127 7.60 26.23 -21.21
N GLY A 128 8.22 25.76 -22.30
CA GLY A 128 8.59 26.58 -23.46
C GLY A 128 9.85 27.44 -23.25
N LEU A 129 10.66 27.16 -22.23
CA LEU A 129 11.90 27.87 -21.93
C LEU A 129 13.10 27.21 -22.64
N GLU A 130 14.04 28.02 -23.12
CA GLU A 130 15.27 27.52 -23.76
C GLU A 130 16.17 26.84 -22.72
N VAL A 131 16.60 25.62 -23.01
CA VAL A 131 17.49 24.85 -22.13
C VAL A 131 18.86 24.72 -22.76
N PRO A 132 19.95 25.09 -22.05
CA PRO A 132 21.31 24.92 -22.53
C PRO A 132 21.63 23.46 -22.87
N GLN A 133 22.31 23.22 -24.00
CA GLN A 133 22.64 21.88 -24.49
C GLN A 133 23.57 21.10 -23.54
N SER A 134 24.30 21.77 -22.66
CA SER A 134 25.18 21.17 -21.64
C SER A 134 24.44 20.65 -20.40
N MET A 135 23.17 21.02 -20.20
CA MET A 135 22.41 20.62 -19.01
C MET A 135 21.98 19.15 -19.08
N GLY A 136 22.30 18.36 -18.05
CA GLY A 136 21.92 16.94 -18.00
C GLY A 136 22.82 16.00 -18.81
N VAL A 137 24.06 16.39 -19.12
CA VAL A 137 25.07 15.55 -19.78
C VAL A 137 26.12 15.10 -18.77
N ARG A 138 26.50 13.82 -18.76
CA ARG A 138 27.65 13.32 -17.98
C ARG A 138 28.89 13.55 -18.83
N MET A 139 29.88 14.25 -18.27
CA MET A 139 31.20 14.38 -18.89
C MET A 139 32.04 13.20 -18.43
N ASP A 140 31.69 11.99 -18.88
CA ASP A 140 32.52 10.82 -18.63
C ASP A 140 33.80 11.01 -19.48
N GLY A 141 34.94 11.28 -18.83
CA GLY A 141 36.22 11.47 -19.51
C GLY A 141 36.68 10.18 -20.19
N ASN A 142 36.93 10.26 -21.50
CA ASN A 142 37.66 9.33 -22.37
C ASN A 142 37.65 7.82 -21.99
N GLU A 143 36.75 7.06 -22.62
CA GLU A 143 36.95 5.61 -22.89
C GLU A 143 37.14 5.32 -24.39
N PHE A 144 37.33 6.34 -25.23
CA PHE A 144 37.53 6.21 -26.69
C PHE A 144 38.90 6.67 -27.19
N GLU A 145 39.90 6.73 -26.30
CA GLU A 145 41.31 6.81 -26.71
C GLU A 145 42.07 5.60 -26.18
N ASP A 146 41.96 4.49 -26.93
CA ASP A 146 43.01 3.47 -27.17
C ASP A 146 42.59 2.60 -28.38
#